data_AF-A0A7S6MSE1-F1
#
_entry.id   AF-A0A7S6MSE1-F1
#
_cell.length_a   1.000
_cell.length_b   1.000
_cell.length_c   1.000
_cell.angle_alpha   90.00
_cell.angle_beta   90.00
_cell.angle_gamma   90.00
#
_symmetry.space_group_name_H-M   'P 1'
#
loop_
_entity.id
_entity.type
_entity.pdbx_description
1 polymer ?
#
loop_
_entity_poly.entity_id
_entity_poly.type
_entity_poly.pdbx_seq_one_letter_code
_entity_poly.pdbx_strand_id
1 'polypeptide(L)'
;MTGENPMKRYIFISFLTGIGLLFTSTVLANDSEINTKFASPGKICFLQTYLYAETDNFKSVMLNHYLIVRKEDHFKTGDVFVSFRLKSQPDVLWLYNGGVSWIKQEKEKIPEFFYNFAQIPFGQLQPVIPISISPQPIDVSPYVGDGELWVGYGLRSESETAQVSFDEMLSSNRFNLIWEIGNSVLQPPLGSSVICLTITEMTEYTPLLGTSDTKN
;
A
#
# COMPACT_ATOMS: atom_id res chain seq x y z
N MET A 1 14.71 64.82 -54.49
CA MET A 1 15.09 66.12 -53.89
C MET A 1 15.22 65.87 -52.40
N THR A 2 16.44 65.60 -51.91
CA THR A 2 17.35 66.60 -51.27
C THR A 2 16.69 67.19 -50.00
N GLY A 3 17.27 67.19 -48.81
CA GLY A 3 18.66 67.04 -48.37
C GLY A 3 18.70 66.51 -46.93
N GLU A 4 19.82 65.92 -46.53
CA GLU A 4 20.89 66.60 -45.79
C GLU A 4 20.68 66.61 -44.27
N ASN A 5 21.45 65.71 -43.64
CA ASN A 5 22.03 65.79 -42.28
C ASN A 5 22.64 67.20 -42.01
N PRO A 6 22.90 67.65 -40.75
CA PRO A 6 23.69 66.93 -39.73
C PRO A 6 23.21 67.18 -38.28
N MET A 7 23.67 66.51 -37.21
CA MET A 7 24.99 66.73 -36.61
C MET A 7 25.18 65.80 -35.40
N LYS A 8 26.38 65.23 -35.35
CA LYS A 8 26.99 64.35 -34.35
C LYS A 8 26.80 64.80 -32.89
N ARG A 9 26.61 63.84 -31.99
CA ARG A 9 27.33 63.76 -30.71
C ARG A 9 27.44 62.31 -30.23
N TYR A 10 28.67 61.81 -30.22
CA TYR A 10 29.11 60.59 -29.55
C TYR A 10 29.19 60.84 -28.05
N ILE A 11 28.60 59.96 -27.21
CA ILE A 11 29.16 59.57 -25.91
C ILE A 11 28.81 58.09 -25.65
N PHE A 12 29.85 57.25 -25.66
CA PHE A 12 29.95 55.92 -25.05
C PHE A 12 29.54 55.98 -23.58
N ILE A 13 28.85 54.96 -23.03
CA ILE A 13 29.10 54.44 -21.66
C ILE A 13 28.38 53.09 -21.47
N SER A 14 29.23 52.06 -21.30
CA SER A 14 29.10 50.88 -20.44
C SER A 14 28.03 49.81 -20.73
N PHE A 15 28.51 48.77 -21.41
CA PHE A 15 28.16 47.38 -21.12
C PHE A 15 28.40 47.07 -19.64
N LEU A 16 27.38 46.58 -18.94
CA LEU A 16 27.54 45.77 -17.73
C LEU A 16 26.59 44.59 -17.85
N THR A 17 27.12 43.50 -18.42
CA THR A 17 26.59 42.15 -18.35
C THR A 17 26.52 41.72 -16.89
N GLY A 18 25.32 41.79 -16.30
CA GLY A 18 25.01 41.17 -15.03
C GLY A 18 24.94 39.65 -15.22
N ILE A 19 26.07 38.96 -15.07
CA ILE A 19 26.09 37.51 -14.89
C ILE A 19 25.58 37.27 -13.47
N GLY A 20 24.27 37.00 -13.37
CA GLY A 20 23.68 36.45 -12.17
C GLY A 20 24.31 35.09 -11.89
N LEU A 21 25.20 35.04 -10.89
CA LEU A 21 25.64 33.80 -10.26
C LEU A 21 24.43 33.18 -9.55
N LEU A 22 23.65 32.40 -10.30
CA LEU A 22 22.73 31.42 -9.73
C LEU A 22 23.59 30.27 -9.18
N PHE A 23 24.00 30.42 -7.92
CA PHE A 23 24.40 29.26 -7.13
C PHE A 23 23.14 28.40 -6.96
N THR A 24 23.00 27.36 -7.78
CA THR A 24 22.14 26.23 -7.44
C THR A 24 22.78 25.53 -6.25
N SER A 25 22.40 25.93 -5.03
CA SER A 25 22.68 25.14 -3.84
C SER A 25 21.88 23.84 -3.96
N THR A 26 22.50 22.81 -4.52
CA THR A 26 22.06 21.43 -4.30
C THR A 26 22.36 21.13 -2.84
N VAL A 27 21.38 21.37 -1.97
CA VAL A 27 21.39 20.76 -0.64
C VAL A 27 21.25 19.26 -0.90
N LEU A 28 22.36 18.53 -0.76
CA LEU A 28 22.30 17.08 -0.58
C LEU A 28 21.57 16.88 0.76
N ALA A 29 20.26 16.65 0.67
CA ALA A 29 19.50 16.09 1.78
C ALA A 29 20.06 14.67 2.01
N ASN A 30 21.02 14.55 2.92
CA ASN A 30 21.40 13.25 3.43
C ASN A 30 20.32 12.85 4.43
N ASP A 31 19.47 11.91 4.04
CA ASP A 31 18.61 11.24 4.99
C ASP A 31 19.48 10.59 6.07
N SER A 32 19.14 10.81 7.34
CA SER A 32 19.84 10.17 8.45
C SER A 32 19.20 8.81 8.72
N GLU A 33 19.96 7.75 8.48
CA GLU A 33 19.60 6.38 8.85
C GLU A 33 20.35 6.00 10.14
N ILE A 34 19.62 5.59 11.18
CA ILE A 34 20.20 5.11 12.44
C ILE A 34 19.88 3.63 12.59
N ASN A 35 20.93 2.81 12.59
CA ASN A 35 20.83 1.37 12.81
C ASN A 35 21.16 1.02 14.26
N THR A 36 20.19 0.45 14.97
CA THR A 36 20.31 0.02 16.36
C THR A 36 20.22 -1.50 16.45
N LYS A 37 21.29 -2.15 16.90
CA LYS A 37 21.26 -3.57 17.29
C LYS A 37 20.85 -3.70 18.75
N PHE A 38 19.92 -4.60 19.04
CA PHE A 38 19.44 -4.81 20.40
C PHE A 38 20.43 -5.65 21.20
N ALA A 39 20.58 -5.35 22.49
CA ALA A 39 21.45 -6.10 23.40
C ALA A 39 20.99 -7.54 23.62
N SER A 40 19.70 -7.82 23.39
CA SER A 40 19.11 -9.16 23.37
C SER A 40 17.89 -9.17 22.44
N PRO A 41 17.47 -10.34 21.91
CA PRO A 41 16.29 -10.41 21.05
C PRO A 41 15.03 -9.93 21.76
N GLY A 42 14.38 -8.91 21.19
CA GLY A 42 13.07 -8.43 21.62
C GLY A 42 11.93 -9.22 20.94
N LYS A 43 10.71 -8.97 21.39
CA LYS A 43 9.49 -9.51 20.75
C LYS A 43 8.46 -8.41 20.57
N ILE A 44 7.86 -8.37 19.38
CA ILE A 44 6.68 -7.54 19.08
C ILE A 44 5.57 -8.50 18.67
N CYS A 45 4.42 -8.42 19.34
CA CYS A 45 3.27 -9.27 19.05
C CYS A 45 2.07 -8.43 18.61
N PHE A 46 1.30 -8.94 17.65
CA PHE A 46 0.09 -8.31 17.13
C PHE A 46 -0.94 -9.37 16.74
N LEU A 47 -2.22 -8.97 16.76
CA LEU A 47 -3.29 -9.83 16.24
C LEU A 47 -3.19 -9.93 14.73
N GLN A 48 -3.29 -11.14 14.20
CA GLN A 48 -3.26 -11.36 12.76
C GLN A 48 -4.44 -10.69 12.07
N THR A 49 -5.64 -10.79 12.63
CA THR A 49 -6.84 -10.13 12.14
C THR A 49 -7.48 -9.40 13.30
N TYR A 50 -7.86 -8.14 13.10
CA TYR A 50 -8.62 -7.38 14.09
C TYR A 50 -9.68 -6.51 13.42
N LEU A 51 -10.83 -6.47 14.07
CA LEU A 51 -12.01 -5.72 13.67
C LEU A 51 -12.14 -4.53 14.63
N TYR A 52 -12.30 -3.34 14.09
CA TYR A 52 -12.63 -2.13 14.86
C TYR A 52 -14.01 -1.64 14.44
N ALA A 53 -14.78 -1.13 15.39
CA ALA A 53 -16.05 -0.47 15.14
C ALA A 53 -16.05 0.90 15.81
N GLU A 54 -16.50 1.95 15.11
CA GLU A 54 -16.58 3.30 15.69
C GLU A 54 -17.66 3.42 16.79
N THR A 55 -18.64 2.51 16.77
CA THR A 55 -19.70 2.45 17.77
C THR A 55 -19.96 0.99 18.13
N ASP A 56 -20.69 0.75 19.22
CA ASP A 56 -21.15 -0.59 19.61
C ASP A 56 -22.11 -1.23 18.59
N ASN A 57 -22.46 -0.54 17.49
CA ASN A 57 -23.31 -1.06 16.43
C ASN A 57 -22.51 -1.47 15.17
N PHE A 58 -22.94 -2.57 14.54
CA PHE A 58 -22.31 -3.22 13.37
C PHE A 58 -22.25 -2.42 12.08
N LYS A 59 -22.71 -1.18 12.11
CA LYS A 59 -22.94 -0.39 10.90
C LYS A 59 -21.69 0.32 10.40
N SER A 60 -20.61 0.27 11.18
CA SER A 60 -19.39 1.03 10.93
C SER A 60 -18.21 0.21 11.40
N VAL A 61 -17.74 -0.72 10.55
CA VAL A 61 -16.60 -1.60 10.88
C VAL A 61 -15.43 -1.40 9.93
N MET A 62 -14.23 -1.50 10.46
CA MET A 62 -12.97 -1.54 9.71
C MET A 62 -12.26 -2.84 10.04
N LEU A 63 -11.70 -3.50 9.04
CA LEU A 63 -10.95 -4.74 9.24
C LEU A 63 -9.52 -4.57 8.78
N ASN A 64 -8.58 -4.97 9.63
CA ASN A 64 -7.18 -5.09 9.27
C ASN A 64 -6.74 -6.56 9.40
N HIS A 65 -5.89 -6.98 8.48
CA HIS A 65 -5.34 -8.32 8.44
C HIS A 65 -3.86 -8.27 8.08
N TYR A 66 -3.04 -9.04 8.77
CA TYR A 66 -1.65 -9.30 8.41
C TYR A 66 -1.57 -10.66 7.71
N LEU A 67 -1.41 -10.62 6.39
CA LEU A 67 -1.16 -11.82 5.62
C LEU A 67 0.27 -12.31 5.88
N ILE A 68 0.39 -13.57 6.32
CA ILE A 68 1.68 -14.21 6.60
C ILE A 68 2.04 -15.12 5.44
N VAL A 69 3.07 -14.73 4.71
CA VAL A 69 3.57 -15.47 3.56
C VAL A 69 4.41 -16.65 4.07
N ARG A 70 4.25 -17.83 3.44
CA ARG A 70 5.04 -19.00 3.81
C ARG A 70 6.52 -18.74 3.55
N LYS A 71 7.38 -19.33 4.39
CA LYS A 71 8.84 -19.06 4.37
C LYS A 71 9.46 -19.31 3.00
N GLU A 72 9.04 -20.37 2.32
CA GLU A 72 9.51 -20.74 0.99
C GLU A 72 9.18 -19.71 -0.09
N ASP A 73 8.24 -18.79 0.17
CA ASP A 73 7.73 -17.81 -0.80
C ASP A 73 8.16 -16.37 -0.50
N HIS A 74 8.93 -16.16 0.58
CA HIS A 74 9.44 -14.84 0.93
C HIS A 74 10.24 -14.25 -0.22
N PHE A 75 9.91 -13.01 -0.58
CA PHE A 75 10.53 -12.20 -1.62
C PHE A 75 10.41 -12.74 -3.04
N LYS A 76 9.57 -13.78 -3.26
CA LYS A 76 9.19 -14.18 -4.62
C LYS A 76 8.21 -13.18 -5.22
N THR A 77 8.21 -13.12 -6.55
CA THR A 77 7.21 -12.36 -7.31
C THR A 77 5.82 -13.00 -7.14
N GLY A 78 4.84 -12.16 -6.80
CA GLY A 78 3.49 -12.63 -6.52
C GLY A 78 2.53 -11.48 -6.22
N ASP A 79 1.24 -11.81 -6.20
CA ASP A 79 0.18 -10.84 -5.95
C ASP A 79 -0.69 -11.30 -4.78
N VAL A 80 -1.26 -10.33 -4.07
CA VAL A 80 -2.17 -10.56 -2.95
C VAL A 80 -3.60 -10.33 -3.43
N PHE A 81 -4.51 -11.21 -3.04
CA PHE A 81 -5.91 -11.12 -3.39
C PHE A 81 -6.75 -11.01 -2.13
N VAL A 82 -7.63 -10.01 -2.10
CA VAL A 82 -8.61 -9.78 -1.05
C VAL A 82 -9.97 -9.88 -1.70
N SER A 83 -10.85 -10.71 -1.14
CA SER A 83 -12.16 -10.93 -1.71
C SER A 83 -13.28 -10.90 -0.69
N PHE A 84 -14.42 -10.40 -1.16
CA PHE A 84 -15.71 -10.58 -0.56
C PHE A 84 -16.50 -11.61 -1.37
N ARG A 85 -17.25 -12.47 -0.69
CA ARG A 85 -18.25 -13.34 -1.33
C ARG A 85 -19.45 -13.55 -0.42
N LEU A 86 -20.53 -14.04 -1.01
CA LEU A 86 -21.73 -14.45 -0.29
C LEU A 86 -21.75 -15.99 -0.19
N LYS A 87 -22.10 -16.55 0.97
CA LYS A 87 -22.30 -18.00 1.15
C LYS A 87 -23.38 -18.53 0.23
N SER A 88 -24.41 -17.71 -0.02
CA SER A 88 -25.49 -17.99 -0.98
C SER A 88 -25.02 -18.04 -2.45
N GLN A 89 -23.86 -17.47 -2.77
CA GLN A 89 -23.27 -17.41 -4.12
C GLN A 89 -21.74 -17.65 -4.06
N PRO A 90 -21.29 -18.86 -3.69
CA PRO A 90 -19.89 -19.13 -3.34
C PRO A 90 -18.92 -18.98 -4.52
N ASP A 91 -19.43 -19.08 -5.75
CA ASP A 91 -18.65 -18.93 -6.99
C ASP A 91 -18.52 -17.46 -7.45
N VAL A 92 -19.22 -16.53 -6.80
CA VAL A 92 -19.17 -15.10 -7.14
C VAL A 92 -18.24 -14.40 -6.18
N LEU A 93 -17.10 -13.96 -6.71
CA LEU A 93 -16.09 -13.22 -5.97
C LEU A 93 -16.11 -11.74 -6.36
N TRP A 94 -16.04 -10.87 -5.37
CA TRP A 94 -15.69 -9.46 -5.56
C TRP A 94 -14.29 -9.25 -5.00
N LEU A 95 -13.40 -8.67 -5.80
CA LEU A 95 -12.01 -8.46 -5.46
C LEU A 95 -11.75 -7.00 -5.08
N TYR A 96 -10.87 -6.79 -4.12
CA TYR A 96 -10.48 -5.49 -3.60
C TYR A 96 -9.02 -5.19 -3.88
N ASN A 97 -8.75 -4.04 -4.48
CA ASN A 97 -7.41 -3.62 -4.88
C ASN A 97 -6.73 -2.64 -3.92
N GLY A 98 -7.36 -2.32 -2.77
CA GLY A 98 -6.85 -1.31 -1.82
C GLY A 98 -7.41 0.10 -2.02
N GLY A 99 -8.25 0.32 -3.05
CA GLY A 99 -8.94 1.58 -3.31
C GLY A 99 -10.29 1.72 -2.58
N VAL A 100 -11.26 2.30 -3.28
CA VAL A 100 -12.63 2.52 -2.75
C VAL A 100 -13.67 1.51 -3.27
N SER A 101 -13.30 0.70 -4.27
CA SER A 101 -14.27 -0.13 -5.00
C SER A 101 -13.96 -1.61 -4.89
N TRP A 102 -15.03 -2.41 -4.81
CA TRP A 102 -15.01 -3.85 -4.97
C TRP A 102 -15.43 -4.20 -6.40
N ILE A 103 -14.63 -4.99 -7.09
CA ILE A 103 -14.85 -5.31 -8.50
C ILE A 103 -15.22 -6.78 -8.61
N LYS A 104 -16.37 -7.07 -9.23
CA LYS A 104 -16.79 -8.45 -9.47
C LYS A 104 -15.80 -9.15 -10.39
N GLN A 105 -15.29 -10.31 -9.97
CA GLN A 105 -14.43 -11.14 -10.79
C GLN A 105 -15.23 -11.80 -11.92
N GLU A 106 -14.76 -11.59 -13.15
CA GLU A 106 -15.34 -12.19 -14.35
C GLU A 106 -14.28 -13.06 -15.04
N LYS A 107 -14.70 -14.16 -15.65
CA LYS A 107 -13.81 -15.19 -16.23
C LYS A 107 -12.79 -14.65 -17.25
N GLU A 108 -13.12 -13.57 -17.94
CA GLU A 108 -12.29 -13.00 -19.01
C GLU A 108 -11.51 -11.74 -18.57
N LYS A 109 -11.66 -11.32 -17.31
CA LYS A 109 -10.99 -10.15 -16.76
C LYS A 109 -9.84 -10.57 -15.86
N ILE A 110 -8.70 -9.88 -16.01
CA ILE A 110 -7.56 -10.03 -15.12
C ILE A 110 -8.03 -9.72 -13.69
N PRO A 111 -7.74 -10.59 -12.70
CA PRO A 111 -8.15 -10.39 -11.33
C PRO A 111 -7.53 -9.13 -10.73
N GLU A 112 -8.36 -8.37 -10.03
CA GLU A 112 -7.90 -7.23 -9.24
C GLU A 112 -7.10 -7.75 -8.04
N PHE A 113 -5.87 -7.29 -7.90
CA PHE A 113 -5.00 -7.63 -6.79
C PHE A 113 -4.82 -6.43 -5.87
N PHE A 114 -4.58 -6.71 -4.59
CA PHE A 114 -4.38 -5.73 -3.55
C PHE A 114 -3.04 -5.02 -3.76
N TYR A 115 -3.11 -3.70 -4.00
CA TYR A 115 -1.92 -2.87 -4.13
C TYR A 115 -1.44 -2.44 -2.74
N ASN A 116 -0.30 -2.97 -2.31
CA ASN A 116 0.34 -2.54 -1.07
C ASN A 116 1.53 -1.62 -1.36
N PHE A 117 1.34 -0.31 -1.19
CA PHE A 117 2.38 0.71 -1.37
C PHE A 117 3.60 0.54 -0.44
N ALA A 118 3.46 -0.22 0.65
CA ALA A 118 4.56 -0.48 1.57
C ALA A 118 5.49 -1.64 1.12
N GLN A 119 5.15 -2.35 0.05
CA GLN A 119 6.01 -3.41 -0.50
C GLN A 119 7.11 -2.82 -1.39
N ILE A 120 8.33 -2.77 -0.85
CA ILE A 120 9.54 -2.47 -1.61
C ILE A 120 10.44 -3.71 -1.52
N PRO A 121 10.84 -4.35 -2.63
CA PRO A 121 10.51 -4.03 -4.03
C PRO A 121 9.04 -4.32 -4.38
N PHE A 122 8.48 -3.51 -5.29
CA PHE A 122 7.11 -3.68 -5.75
C PHE A 122 6.91 -5.05 -6.45
N GLY A 123 5.82 -5.74 -6.13
CA GLY A 123 5.48 -7.05 -6.71
C GLY A 123 6.19 -8.26 -6.07
N GLN A 124 7.01 -8.04 -5.03
CA GLN A 124 7.58 -9.12 -4.23
C GLN A 124 6.82 -9.31 -2.92
N LEU A 125 6.54 -10.57 -2.60
CA LEU A 125 5.83 -10.95 -1.38
C LEU A 125 6.72 -10.77 -0.15
N GLN A 126 6.38 -9.78 0.67
CA GLN A 126 7.03 -9.58 1.97
C GLN A 126 6.59 -10.69 2.97
N PRO A 127 7.42 -11.05 3.95
CA PRO A 127 7.06 -12.06 4.95
C PRO A 127 5.74 -11.78 5.70
N VAL A 128 5.48 -10.49 5.94
CA VAL A 128 4.25 -9.98 6.57
C VAL A 128 3.72 -8.85 5.70
N ILE A 129 2.49 -8.99 5.23
CA ILE A 129 1.84 -8.01 4.35
C ILE A 129 0.63 -7.43 5.09
N PRO A 130 0.67 -6.15 5.51
CA PRO A 130 -0.49 -5.50 6.10
C PRO A 130 -1.56 -5.24 5.03
N ILE A 131 -2.80 -5.59 5.35
CA ILE A 131 -3.96 -5.40 4.51
C ILE A 131 -5.00 -4.64 5.33
N SER A 132 -5.38 -3.45 4.84
CA SER A 132 -6.48 -2.68 5.40
C SER A 132 -7.67 -2.82 4.47
N ILE A 133 -8.74 -3.43 4.94
CA ILE A 133 -9.97 -3.60 4.18
C ILE A 133 -10.87 -2.41 4.51
N SER A 134 -10.87 -1.46 3.58
CA SER A 134 -11.48 -0.14 3.67
C SER A 134 -10.83 0.77 4.73
N PRO A 135 -10.16 1.86 4.30
CA PRO A 135 -9.62 2.86 5.24
C PRO A 135 -10.71 3.69 5.93
N GLN A 136 -11.97 3.51 5.52
CA GLN A 136 -13.15 4.10 6.15
C GLN A 136 -14.08 2.99 6.62
N PRO A 137 -14.83 3.19 7.70
CA PRO A 137 -15.78 2.19 8.16
C PRO A 137 -16.85 1.85 7.12
N ILE A 138 -17.20 0.56 7.03
CA ILE A 138 -18.23 0.04 6.13
C ILE A 138 -19.43 -0.51 6.90
N ASP A 139 -20.63 -0.34 6.34
CA ASP A 139 -21.84 -0.99 6.83
C ASP A 139 -21.92 -2.42 6.27
N VAL A 140 -21.72 -3.39 7.15
CA VAL A 140 -21.77 -4.81 6.81
C VAL A 140 -23.09 -5.46 7.19
N SER A 141 -24.03 -4.71 7.78
CA SER A 141 -25.32 -5.24 8.23
C SER A 141 -26.14 -5.98 7.16
N PRO A 142 -26.09 -5.61 5.86
CA PRO A 142 -26.79 -6.37 4.82
C PRO A 142 -26.22 -7.77 4.55
N TYR A 143 -24.99 -8.02 5.00
CA TYR A 143 -24.25 -9.26 4.72
C TYR A 143 -24.17 -10.17 5.96
N VAL A 144 -24.84 -9.81 7.05
CA VAL A 144 -24.83 -10.60 8.27
C VAL A 144 -25.40 -12.00 8.01
N GLY A 145 -24.62 -13.02 8.34
CA GLY A 145 -24.97 -14.44 8.15
C GLY A 145 -24.65 -15.00 6.76
N ASP A 146 -24.32 -14.14 5.78
CA ASP A 146 -24.07 -14.56 4.39
C ASP A 146 -22.70 -14.08 3.86
N GLY A 147 -22.18 -12.97 4.34
CA GLY A 147 -20.94 -12.37 3.87
C GLY A 147 -19.69 -13.05 4.42
N GLU A 148 -18.69 -13.17 3.57
CA GLU A 148 -17.38 -13.71 3.92
C GLU A 148 -16.26 -12.86 3.32
N LEU A 149 -15.17 -12.67 4.07
CA LEU A 149 -13.92 -12.11 3.58
C LEU A 149 -12.82 -13.15 3.51
N TRP A 150 -12.16 -13.18 2.37
CA TRP A 150 -11.11 -14.13 2.03
C TRP A 150 -9.84 -13.38 1.62
N VAL A 151 -8.69 -13.90 2.03
CA VAL A 151 -7.38 -13.34 1.70
C VAL A 151 -6.43 -14.46 1.31
N GLY A 152 -5.63 -14.22 0.29
CA GLY A 152 -4.56 -15.12 -0.11
C GLY A 152 -3.50 -14.45 -0.96
N TYR A 153 -2.51 -15.23 -1.37
CA TYR A 153 -1.50 -14.80 -2.32
C TYR A 153 -1.16 -15.90 -3.33
N GLY A 154 -0.80 -15.42 -4.51
CA GLY A 154 -0.38 -16.21 -5.65
C GLY A 154 1.05 -15.89 -6.07
N LEU A 155 1.73 -16.87 -6.65
CA LEU A 155 3.05 -16.70 -7.24
C LEU A 155 2.95 -16.60 -8.75
N ARG A 156 3.86 -15.81 -9.33
CA ARG A 156 4.04 -15.75 -10.78
C ARG A 156 5.45 -15.27 -11.12
N SER A 157 5.82 -15.45 -12.37
CA SER A 157 7.01 -14.84 -12.96
C SER A 157 6.74 -13.35 -13.25
N GLU A 158 7.80 -12.56 -13.37
CA GLU A 158 7.67 -11.10 -13.61
C GLU A 158 6.94 -10.74 -14.90
N SER A 159 7.05 -11.59 -15.93
CA SER A 159 6.39 -11.41 -17.23
C SER A 159 4.93 -11.89 -17.27
N GLU A 160 4.46 -12.58 -16.23
CA GLU A 160 3.11 -13.16 -16.18
C GLU A 160 2.12 -12.16 -15.58
N THR A 161 0.83 -12.33 -15.90
CA THR A 161 -0.25 -11.47 -15.39
C THR A 161 -0.74 -11.96 -14.02
N ALA A 162 -1.51 -11.10 -13.33
CA ALA A 162 -2.16 -11.47 -12.07
C ALA A 162 -3.17 -12.63 -12.20
N GLN A 163 -3.59 -12.99 -13.42
CA GLN A 163 -4.41 -14.19 -13.63
C GLN A 163 -3.65 -15.46 -13.24
N VAL A 164 -2.35 -15.54 -13.58
CA VAL A 164 -1.52 -16.72 -13.28
C VAL A 164 -1.37 -16.92 -11.79
N SER A 165 -1.04 -15.84 -11.07
CA SER A 165 -0.94 -15.89 -9.60
C SER A 165 -2.29 -16.18 -8.95
N PHE A 166 -3.39 -15.65 -9.46
CA PHE A 166 -4.73 -15.96 -8.94
C PHE A 166 -5.06 -17.45 -9.06
N ASP A 167 -4.85 -18.06 -10.22
CA ASP A 167 -5.10 -19.49 -10.44
C ASP A 167 -4.16 -20.38 -9.61
N GLU A 168 -2.89 -19.96 -9.49
CA GLU A 168 -1.91 -20.64 -8.64
C GLU A 168 -2.29 -20.55 -7.15
N MET A 169 -2.77 -19.39 -6.67
CA MET A 169 -3.27 -19.24 -5.29
C MET A 169 -4.39 -20.24 -4.98
N LEU A 170 -5.35 -20.37 -5.89
CA LEU A 170 -6.50 -21.27 -5.74
C LEU A 170 -6.04 -22.74 -5.74
N SER A 171 -5.20 -23.14 -6.71
CA SER A 171 -4.70 -24.51 -6.80
C SER A 171 -3.76 -24.92 -5.67
N SER A 172 -3.02 -23.96 -5.08
CA SER A 172 -2.14 -24.16 -3.92
C SER A 172 -2.87 -24.09 -2.57
N ASN A 173 -4.20 -23.94 -2.55
CA ASN A 173 -5.03 -23.76 -1.35
C ASN A 173 -4.49 -22.67 -0.41
N ARG A 174 -4.09 -21.53 -0.97
CA ARG A 174 -3.59 -20.38 -0.18
C ARG A 174 -4.61 -19.25 -0.02
N PHE A 175 -5.85 -19.50 -0.43
CA PHE A 175 -6.95 -18.56 -0.26
C PHE A 175 -7.78 -18.93 0.97
N ASN A 176 -7.67 -18.11 2.02
CA ASN A 176 -8.19 -18.44 3.34
C ASN A 176 -9.30 -17.49 3.76
N LEU A 177 -10.35 -18.05 4.37
CA LEU A 177 -11.39 -17.30 5.06
C LEU A 177 -10.79 -16.61 6.28
N ILE A 178 -10.90 -15.28 6.34
CA ILE A 178 -10.41 -14.50 7.49
C ILE A 178 -11.56 -13.98 8.35
N TRP A 179 -12.78 -13.88 7.80
CA TRP A 179 -13.93 -13.38 8.54
C TRP A 179 -15.25 -13.87 7.93
N GLU A 180 -16.11 -14.44 8.76
CA GLU A 180 -17.53 -14.59 8.47
C GLU A 180 -18.27 -13.42 9.14
N ILE A 181 -19.06 -12.69 8.35
CA ILE A 181 -19.80 -11.53 8.85
C ILE A 181 -20.94 -12.04 9.72
N GLY A 182 -20.68 -12.14 11.03
CA GLY A 182 -21.64 -12.56 12.04
C GLY A 182 -22.49 -11.41 12.57
N ASN A 183 -23.25 -11.71 13.62
CA ASN A 183 -24.20 -10.76 14.22
C ASN A 183 -23.55 -9.89 15.32
N SER A 184 -22.26 -10.09 15.64
CA SER A 184 -21.56 -9.42 16.76
C SER A 184 -20.03 -9.27 16.56
N VAL A 185 -19.42 -8.17 17.05
CA VAL A 185 -18.02 -7.73 16.85
C VAL A 185 -17.17 -8.51 17.84
N LEU A 186 -17.84 -8.92 18.93
CA LEU A 186 -17.39 -9.84 19.94
C LEU A 186 -17.22 -11.27 19.40
N GLN A 187 -17.73 -11.58 18.20
CA GLN A 187 -17.29 -12.74 17.45
C GLN A 187 -16.07 -12.31 16.65
N PRO A 188 -14.85 -12.59 17.13
CA PRO A 188 -13.67 -12.13 16.45
C PRO A 188 -13.59 -12.79 15.06
N PRO A 189 -12.96 -12.12 14.07
CA PRO A 189 -12.63 -12.75 12.80
C PRO A 189 -11.94 -14.10 13.01
N LEU A 190 -12.26 -15.08 12.15
CA LEU A 190 -11.71 -16.44 12.24
C LEU A 190 -10.17 -16.37 12.23
N GLY A 191 -9.53 -17.11 13.14
CA GLY A 191 -8.07 -17.16 13.21
C GLY A 191 -7.42 -15.88 13.75
N SER A 192 -7.91 -15.36 14.87
CA SER A 192 -7.30 -14.24 15.63
C SER A 192 -6.00 -14.69 16.34
N SER A 193 -5.12 -15.37 15.62
CA SER A 193 -3.81 -15.78 16.10
C SER A 193 -3.00 -14.53 16.47
N VAL A 194 -2.31 -14.59 17.59
CA VAL A 194 -1.30 -13.59 17.92
C VAL A 194 -0.01 -14.00 17.22
N ILE A 195 0.49 -13.14 16.35
CA ILE A 195 1.78 -13.33 15.68
C ILE A 195 2.81 -12.54 16.46
N CYS A 196 3.93 -13.18 16.77
CA CYS A 196 5.06 -12.55 17.44
C CYS A 196 6.28 -12.59 16.54
N LEU A 197 6.82 -11.41 16.23
CA LEU A 197 8.11 -11.27 15.57
C LEU A 197 9.20 -11.23 16.62
N THR A 198 10.27 -11.99 16.39
CA THR A 198 11.51 -11.84 17.15
C THR A 198 12.36 -10.79 16.44
N ILE A 199 12.72 -9.74 17.15
CA ILE A 199 13.46 -8.60 16.60
C ILE A 199 14.85 -8.54 17.22
N THR A 200 15.86 -8.35 16.39
CA THR A 200 17.27 -8.27 16.81
C THR A 200 17.91 -6.92 16.48
N GLU A 201 17.30 -6.17 15.57
CA GLU A 201 17.76 -4.86 15.14
C GLU A 201 16.58 -4.00 14.65
N MET A 202 16.84 -2.70 14.55
CA MET A 202 15.93 -1.66 14.09
C MET A 202 16.70 -0.65 13.27
N THR A 203 16.10 -0.23 12.17
CA THR A 203 16.54 0.91 11.36
C THR A 203 15.53 2.03 11.52
N GLU A 204 15.97 3.19 11.97
CA GLU A 204 15.19 4.42 11.99
C GLU A 204 15.56 5.28 10.79
N TYR A 205 14.54 5.72 10.06
CA TYR A 205 14.69 6.64 8.94
C TYR A 205 13.94 7.94 9.27
N THR A 206 14.67 9.07 9.24
CA THR A 206 14.06 10.40 9.38
C THR A 206 13.90 11.03 8.01
N PRO A 207 12.68 11.06 7.42
CA PRO A 207 12.45 11.77 6.17
C PRO A 207 12.63 13.27 6.39
N LEU A 208 13.53 13.92 5.66
CA LEU A 208 13.57 15.38 5.60
C LEU A 208 12.35 15.87 4.80
N LEU A 209 11.35 16.42 5.50
CA LEU A 209 10.25 17.13 4.84
C LEU A 209 10.83 18.38 4.18
N GLY A 210 10.88 18.40 2.85
CA GLY A 210 11.20 19.61 2.10
C GLY A 210 10.17 20.70 2.41
N THR A 211 10.60 21.78 3.06
CA THR A 211 9.78 22.98 3.19
C THR A 211 9.58 23.58 1.80
N SER A 212 8.37 23.42 1.26
CA SER A 212 7.93 24.25 0.14
C SER A 212 7.84 25.69 0.64
N ASP A 213 8.88 26.47 0.39
CA ASP A 213 8.80 27.93 0.50
C ASP A 213 7.85 28.42 -0.60
N THR A 214 6.55 28.46 -0.32
CA THR A 214 5.61 29.31 -1.06
C THR A 214 5.98 30.76 -0.78
N LYS A 215 6.77 31.37 -1.67
CA LYS A 215 6.90 32.83 -1.73
C LYS A 215 5.62 33.40 -2.35
N ASN A 216 4.95 34.24 -1.55
CA ASN A 216 3.89 35.17 -1.99
C ASN A 216 4.40 36.18 -3.02
#